data_AF-A0A645AKZ6-F1
#
_entry.id   AF-A0A645AKZ6-F1
#
_cell.length_a   1.000
_cell.length_b   1.000
_cell.length_c   1.000
_cell.angle_alpha   90.00
_cell.angle_beta   90.00
_cell.angle_gamma   90.00
#
_symmetry.space_group_name_H-M   'P 1'
#
loop_
_entity.id
_entity.type
_entity.pdbx_description
1 polymer ?
#
loop_
_entity_poly.entity_id
_entity_poly.type
_entity_poly.pdbx_seq_one_letter_code
_entity_poly.pdbx_strand_id
1 'polypeptide(L)'
;MIARGGMKHYVLQKGVYVYERYLGDKNILVFMNGTSSDVEINLDRYKESIKGKLSGKDIISGRTVSFEQTLKLSPKEVLVLE
;
A
#
# COMPACT_ATOMS: atom_id res chain seq x y z
N MET A 1 -2.38 9.27 15.66
CA MET A 1 -2.12 9.04 14.22
C MET A 1 -2.98 9.93 13.32
N ILE A 2 -4.32 9.98 13.48
CA ILE A 2 -5.20 10.74 12.56
C ILE A 2 -5.11 12.26 12.72
N ALA A 3 -4.95 12.80 13.94
CA ALA A 3 -4.95 14.26 14.19
C ALA A 3 -3.60 14.97 14.05
N ARG A 4 -2.48 14.25 13.91
CA ARG A 4 -1.11 14.82 13.86
C ARG A 4 -0.17 14.17 12.83
N GLY A 5 -0.64 13.15 12.11
CA GLY A 5 0.16 12.43 11.12
C GLY A 5 -0.02 13.00 9.72
N GLY A 6 1.04 12.99 8.93
CA GLY A 6 1.00 13.39 7.53
C GLY A 6 0.29 12.36 6.65
N MET A 7 -0.07 12.80 5.44
CA MET A 7 -0.60 11.95 4.39
C MET A 7 0.18 12.22 3.11
N LYS A 8 0.67 11.15 2.49
CA LYS A 8 1.19 11.17 1.13
C LYS A 8 0.28 10.28 0.29
N HIS A 9 -0.11 10.75 -0.89
CA HIS A 9 -0.91 9.94 -1.81
C HIS A 9 -0.27 9.92 -3.18
N TYR A 10 -0.54 8.85 -3.92
CA TYR A 10 -0.04 8.63 -5.25
C TYR A 10 -1.18 8.81 -6.26
N VAL A 11 -0.86 9.43 -7.40
CA VAL A 11 -1.80 9.51 -8.53
C VAL A 11 -2.23 8.09 -8.93
N LEU A 12 -3.52 7.89 -9.16
CA LEU A 12 -4.05 6.58 -9.53
C LEU A 12 -3.33 6.00 -10.75
N GLN A 13 -3.02 4.71 -10.68
CA GLN A 13 -2.43 3.96 -11.79
C GLN A 13 -3.15 2.63 -11.93
N LYS A 14 -3.59 2.29 -13.16
CA LYS A 14 -4.36 1.07 -13.44
C LYS A 14 -5.61 0.91 -12.53
N GLY A 15 -6.23 2.02 -12.12
CA GLY A 15 -7.39 2.00 -11.21
C GLY A 15 -7.04 1.65 -9.76
N VAL A 16 -5.76 1.60 -9.40
CA VAL A 16 -5.30 1.41 -8.01
C VAL A 16 -5.00 2.77 -7.38
N TYR A 17 -5.59 2.99 -6.21
CA TYR A 17 -5.32 4.16 -5.37
C TYR A 17 -4.41 3.75 -4.22
N VAL A 18 -3.34 4.53 -3.99
CA VAL A 18 -2.35 4.24 -2.95
C VAL A 18 -2.10 5.49 -2.13
N TYR A 19 -2.13 5.35 -0.81
CA TYR A 19 -1.74 6.41 0.11
C TYR A 19 -1.02 5.87 1.34
N GLU A 20 -0.16 6.71 1.90
CA GLU A 20 0.56 6.49 3.13
C GLU A 20 0.04 7.44 4.20
N ARG A 21 -0.14 6.92 5.41
CA ARG A 21 -0.29 7.73 6.63
C ARG A 21 0.94 7.49 7.48
N TYR A 22 1.59 8.56 7.94
CA TYR A 22 2.79 8.44 8.77
C TYR A 22 2.74 9.38 9.97
N LEU A 23 3.34 8.94 11.08
CA LEU A 23 3.51 9.71 12.30
C LEU A 23 4.80 9.27 13.00
N GLY A 24 5.83 10.13 12.93
CA GLY A 24 7.18 9.78 13.38
C GLY A 24 7.72 8.58 12.59
N ASP A 25 8.16 7.55 13.30
CA ASP A 25 8.71 6.33 12.70
C ASP A 25 7.64 5.32 12.24
N LYS A 26 6.37 5.55 12.58
CA LYS A 26 5.27 4.67 12.20
C LYS A 26 4.67 5.12 10.88
N ASN A 27 4.49 4.20 9.95
CA ASN A 27 3.75 4.42 8.71
C ASN A 27 2.82 3.25 8.38
N ILE A 28 1.70 3.59 7.74
CA ILE A 28 0.72 2.65 7.22
C ILE A 28 0.58 2.94 5.73
N LEU A 29 0.73 1.91 4.90
CA LEU A 29 0.59 1.99 3.46
C LEU A 29 -0.69 1.26 3.02
N VAL A 30 -1.56 1.98 2.33
CA VAL A 30 -2.86 1.47 1.90
C VAL A 30 -2.88 1.36 0.38
N PHE A 31 -3.19 0.17 -0.13
CA PHE A 31 -3.42 -0.09 -1.55
C PHE A 31 -4.88 -0.47 -1.76
N MET A 32 -5.55 0.15 -2.72
CA MET A 32 -6.94 -0.14 -3.05
C MET A 32 -7.09 -0.38 -4.54
N ASN A 33 -7.51 -1.59 -4.90
CA ASN A 33 -7.92 -1.87 -6.27
C ASN A 33 -9.37 -1.40 -6.49
N GLY A 34 -9.53 -0.26 -7.17
CA GLY A 34 -10.86 0.28 -7.49
C GLY A 34 -11.58 -0.46 -8.63
N THR A 35 -10.90 -1.39 -9.32
CA THR A 35 -11.43 -2.08 -10.50
C THR A 35 -12.17 -3.37 -10.14
N SER A 36 -12.86 -3.94 -11.13
CA SER A 36 -13.54 -5.25 -11.02
C SER A 36 -12.68 -6.40 -11.58
N SER A 37 -11.37 -6.19 -11.72
CA SER A 37 -10.43 -7.15 -12.31
C SER A 37 -9.16 -7.22 -11.46
N ASP A 38 -8.40 -8.30 -11.59
CA ASP A 38 -7.05 -8.37 -11.03
C ASP A 38 -6.18 -7.26 -11.61
N VAL A 39 -5.42 -6.60 -10.74
CA VAL A 39 -4.44 -5.58 -11.17
C VAL A 39 -3.08 -5.92 -10.60
N GLU A 40 -2.07 -5.79 -11.45
CA GLU A 40 -0.67 -5.85 -11.05
C GLU A 40 -0.02 -4.46 -11.17
N ILE A 41 0.55 -3.99 -10.06
CA ILE A 41 1.27 -2.72 -9.97
C ILE A 41 2.76 -2.96 -9.70
N ASN A 42 3.62 -2.08 -10.19
CA ASN A 42 5.05 -2.10 -9.89
C ASN A 42 5.32 -1.37 -8.57
N LEU A 43 6.06 -2.00 -7.65
CA LEU A 43 6.35 -1.45 -6.32
C LEU A 43 7.47 -0.40 -6.30
N ASP A 44 8.24 -0.26 -7.38
CA ASP A 44 9.30 0.74 -7.52
C ASP A 44 8.80 2.17 -7.25
N ARG A 45 7.58 2.47 -7.71
CA ARG A 45 6.90 3.75 -7.50
C ARG A 45 6.66 4.10 -6.03
N TYR A 46 6.52 3.09 -5.18
CA TYR A 46 6.21 3.24 -3.76
C TYR A 46 7.43 3.04 -2.86
N LYS A 47 8.63 2.88 -3.42
CA LYS A 47 9.89 2.66 -2.67
C LYS A 47 10.12 3.67 -1.55
N GLU A 48 9.78 4.94 -1.78
CA GLU A 48 9.92 5.99 -0.75
C GLU A 48 9.04 5.72 0.49
N SER A 49 7.82 5.22 0.30
CA SER A 49 6.91 4.86 1.40
C SER A 49 7.19 3.47 1.97
N ILE A 50 7.67 2.53 1.15
CA ILE A 50 8.10 1.18 1.61
C ILE A 50 9.38 1.29 2.46
N LYS A 51 10.21 2.32 2.24
CA LYS A 51 11.45 2.59 3.02
C LYS A 51 12.40 1.39 3.10
N GLY A 52 12.47 0.59 2.04
CA GLY A 52 13.34 -0.59 1.98
C GLY A 52 12.89 -1.80 2.81
N LYS A 53 11.66 -1.79 3.36
CA LYS A 53 11.06 -3.00 3.95
C LYS A 53 10.97 -4.11 2.89
N LEU A 54 11.22 -5.34 3.29
CA LEU A 54 11.10 -6.53 2.43
C LEU A 54 9.69 -7.13 2.45
N SER A 55 8.91 -6.80 3.48
CA SER A 55 7.54 -7.25 3.65
C SER A 55 6.77 -6.30 4.57
N GLY A 56 5.44 -6.38 4.52
CA GLY A 56 4.53 -5.67 5.40
C GLY A 56 3.44 -6.62 5.90
N LYS A 57 2.95 -6.36 7.12
CA LYS A 57 1.84 -7.14 7.66
C LYS A 57 0.53 -6.49 7.25
N ASP A 58 -0.34 -7.25 6.59
CA ASP A 58 -1.69 -6.79 6.33
C ASP A 58 -2.51 -6.85 7.63
N ILE A 59 -2.94 -5.69 8.12
CA ILE A 59 -3.68 -5.62 9.38
C ILE A 59 -5.11 -6.14 9.26
N ILE A 60 -5.65 -6.21 8.03
CA ILE A 60 -7.02 -6.69 7.79
C ILE A 60 -7.06 -8.22 7.85
N SER A 61 -6.20 -8.89 7.06
CA SER A 61 -6.18 -10.37 7.01
C SER A 61 -5.19 -11.02 7.97
N GLY A 62 -4.24 -10.26 8.53
CA GLY A 62 -3.17 -10.76 9.39
C GLY A 62 -2.01 -11.42 8.64
N ARG A 63 -2.08 -11.55 7.31
CA ARG A 63 -1.03 -12.19 6.49
C ARG A 63 0.15 -11.25 6.25
N THR A 64 1.33 -11.83 6.09
CA THR A 64 2.53 -11.08 5.65
C THR A 64 2.56 -11.04 4.13
N VAL A 65 2.74 -9.85 3.57
CA VAL A 65 2.91 -9.62 2.13
C VAL A 65 4.36 -9.24 1.85
N SER A 66 5.01 -9.98 0.96
CA SER A 66 6.36 -9.68 0.50
C SER A 66 6.35 -8.53 -0.51
N PHE A 67 7.30 -7.61 -0.37
CA PHE A 67 7.52 -6.50 -1.30
C PHE A 67 8.55 -6.92 -2.34
N GLU A 68 8.08 -7.62 -3.37
CA GLU A 68 8.90 -7.92 -4.55
C GLU A 68 8.85 -6.77 -5.56
N GLN A 69 9.05 -7.06 -6.85
CA GLN A 69 9.01 -6.04 -7.89
C GLN A 69 7.58 -5.60 -8.25
N THR A 70 6.62 -6.51 -8.14
CA THR A 70 5.20 -6.25 -8.40
C THR A 70 4.33 -6.70 -7.24
N LEU A 71 3.14 -6.09 -7.15
CA LEU A 71 2.09 -6.48 -6.22
C LEU A 71 0.81 -6.73 -7.02
N LYS A 72 0.25 -7.93 -6.84
CA LYS A 72 -1.04 -8.31 -7.41
C LYS A 72 -2.15 -8.04 -6.41
N LEU A 73 -3.23 -7.40 -6.85
CA LEU A 73 -4.42 -7.09 -6.08
C LEU A 73 -5.64 -7.70 -6.78
N SER A 74 -6.44 -8.43 -6.02
CA SER A 74 -7.71 -9.00 -6.49
C SER A 74 -8.74 -7.88 -6.74
N PRO A 75 -9.81 -8.14 -7.50
CA PRO A 75 -10.90 -7.19 -7.69
C PRO A 75 -11.39 -6.62 -6.34
N LYS A 76 -11.50 -5.28 -6.23
CA LYS A 76 -11.96 -4.59 -5.01
C LYS A 76 -11.13 -4.87 -3.74
N GLU A 77 -9.94 -5.45 -3.87
CA GLU A 77 -9.07 -5.72 -2.73
C GLU A 77 -8.53 -4.43 -2.11
N VAL A 78 -8.55 -4.38 -0.78
CA VAL A 78 -7.93 -3.34 0.03
C VAL A 78 -6.85 -4.00 0.89
N LEU A 79 -5.62 -3.55 0.72
CA LEU A 79 -4.47 -4.04 1.46
C LEU A 79 -3.95 -2.92 2.36
N VAL A 80 -3.85 -3.18 3.67
CA VAL A 80 -3.40 -2.17 4.65
C VAL A 80 -2.19 -2.70 5.38
N LEU A 81 -1.02 -2.15 5.05
CA LEU A 81 0.27 -2.65 5.47
C LEU A 81 0.89 -1.77 6.53
N GLU A 82 1.33 -2.36 7.65
CA GLU A 82 2.21 -1.75 8.65
C GLU A 82 3.64 -2.32 8.60
#